data_AF-A0AAV2SXT3-F1
#
_entry.id   AF-A0AAV2SXT3-F1
#
_cell.length_a   1.000
_cell.length_b   1.000
_cell.length_c   1.000
_cell.angle_alpha   90.00
_cell.angle_beta   90.00
_cell.angle_gamma   90.00
#
_symmetry.space_group_name_H-M   'P 1'
#
loop_
_entity.id
_entity.type
_entity.pdbx_description
1 polymer ?
#
loop_
_entity_poly.entity_id
_entity_poly.type
_entity_poly.pdbx_seq_one_letter_code
_entity_poly.pdbx_strand_id
1 'polypeptide(L)'
;FIPSTMDKQTLLPRLIAVVAAFTAVSVQVTNAITCYECSDKPDSSEHYDADCATYDYAGHNRTLPGDTCYIVIYDFGNNVTYVSRGVYGSERDEGDCDNFPEQMYCYCKTDSCNTGSYCEQCE
;
A
#
# COMPACT_ATOMS: atom_id res chain seq x y z
N PHE A 1 68.06 -23.08 -43.62
CA PHE A 1 68.00 -22.87 -42.17
C PHE A 1 67.18 -21.62 -41.94
N ILE A 2 65.90 -21.81 -41.60
CA ILE A 2 64.88 -20.77 -41.41
C ILE A 2 64.68 -20.60 -39.90
N PRO A 3 64.48 -19.38 -39.39
CA PRO A 3 64.62 -19.08 -37.97
C PRO A 3 63.31 -19.22 -37.18
N SER A 4 63.51 -19.35 -35.86
CA SER A 4 62.71 -18.78 -34.77
C SER A 4 61.25 -19.17 -34.58
N THR A 5 61.06 -20.01 -33.55
CA THR A 5 60.20 -19.79 -32.37
C THR A 5 59.05 -18.78 -32.52
N MET A 6 57.82 -19.27 -32.62
CA MET A 6 56.63 -18.50 -32.21
C MET A 6 56.20 -18.94 -30.81
N ASP A 7 56.29 -17.99 -29.89
CA ASP A 7 55.89 -18.07 -28.49
C ASP A 7 54.36 -18.00 -28.36
N LYS A 8 53.75 -18.98 -27.67
CA LYS A 8 52.30 -19.09 -27.43
C LYS A 8 51.92 -18.59 -26.04
N GLN A 9 52.38 -17.39 -25.66
CA GLN A 9 51.99 -16.79 -24.39
C GLN A 9 51.40 -15.40 -24.63
N THR A 10 50.36 -15.07 -23.88
CA THR A 10 49.65 -13.77 -23.78
C THR A 10 48.40 -13.53 -24.65
N LEU A 11 47.40 -14.41 -24.59
CA LEU A 11 46.03 -14.07 -25.05
C LEU A 11 44.92 -14.41 -24.06
N LEU A 12 45.21 -14.50 -22.75
CA LEU A 12 44.23 -15.03 -21.77
C LEU A 12 43.86 -14.21 -20.52
N PRO A 13 44.32 -12.96 -20.24
CA PRO A 13 43.79 -12.24 -19.07
C PRO A 13 42.78 -11.11 -19.41
N ARG A 14 42.55 -10.76 -20.68
CA ARG A 14 41.71 -9.57 -21.02
C ARG A 14 40.21 -9.84 -21.17
N LEU A 15 39.77 -11.09 -21.08
CA LEU A 15 38.36 -11.47 -21.29
C LEU A 15 37.52 -11.51 -20.01
N ILE A 16 38.09 -11.20 -18.83
CA ILE A 16 37.38 -11.26 -17.54
C ILE A 16 36.74 -9.90 -17.16
N ALA A 17 37.10 -8.80 -17.83
CA ALA A 17 36.64 -7.46 -17.43
C ALA A 17 35.29 -7.03 -18.03
N VAL A 18 34.70 -7.78 -18.97
CA VAL A 18 33.48 -7.34 -19.71
C VAL A 18 32.18 -7.89 -19.11
N VAL A 19 32.24 -8.86 -18.19
CA VAL A 19 31.04 -9.53 -17.66
C VAL A 19 30.52 -8.89 -16.35
N ALA A 20 31.30 -8.00 -15.72
CA ALA A 20 30.97 -7.40 -14.42
C ALA A 20 30.17 -6.08 -14.51
N ALA A 21 29.39 -5.87 -15.58
CA ALA A 21 28.57 -4.68 -15.77
C ALA A 21 27.06 -5.00 -15.88
N PHE A 22 26.61 -6.13 -15.34
CA PHE A 22 25.20 -6.32 -15.01
C PHE A 22 24.93 -5.60 -13.69
N THR A 23 24.79 -4.28 -13.77
CA THR A 23 24.15 -3.50 -12.71
C THR A 23 22.75 -4.06 -12.53
N ALA A 24 22.55 -4.83 -11.46
CA ALA A 24 21.24 -5.31 -11.04
C ALA A 24 20.36 -4.08 -10.77
N VAL A 25 19.50 -3.75 -11.73
CA VAL A 25 18.42 -2.79 -11.52
C VAL A 25 17.44 -3.49 -10.58
N SER A 26 17.57 -3.22 -9.28
CA SER A 26 16.55 -3.58 -8.31
C SER A 26 15.32 -2.72 -8.61
N VAL A 27 14.39 -3.28 -9.37
CA VAL A 27 13.04 -2.72 -9.53
C VAL A 27 12.41 -2.77 -8.15
N GLN A 28 12.28 -1.60 -7.50
CA GLN A 28 11.48 -1.49 -6.29
C GLN A 28 10.03 -1.66 -6.73
N VAL A 29 9.47 -2.85 -6.46
CA VAL A 29 8.05 -3.09 -6.64
C VAL A 29 7.35 -2.32 -5.52
N THR A 30 6.90 -1.10 -5.81
CA THR A 30 5.96 -0.41 -4.94
C THR A 30 4.63 -1.14 -5.08
N ASN A 31 4.26 -1.95 -4.09
CA ASN A 31 2.95 -2.59 -4.09
C ASN A 31 1.90 -1.47 -3.96
N ALA A 32 1.07 -1.32 -4.98
CA ALA A 32 -0.11 -0.46 -4.87
C ALA A 32 -1.22 -1.23 -4.16
N ILE A 33 -1.93 -0.54 -3.28
CA ILE A 33 -3.11 -1.07 -2.60
C ILE A 33 -4.35 -0.38 -3.16
N THR A 34 -5.44 -1.11 -3.29
CA THR A 34 -6.76 -0.56 -3.61
C THR A 34 -7.59 -0.51 -2.33
N CYS A 35 -8.15 0.64 -1.98
CA CYS A 35 -9.04 0.78 -0.82
C CYS A 35 -10.37 1.39 -1.25
N TYR A 36 -11.44 1.11 -0.52
CA TYR A 36 -12.67 1.89 -0.65
C TYR A 36 -12.48 3.30 -0.09
N GLU A 37 -13.04 4.30 -0.76
CA GLU A 37 -12.96 5.72 -0.39
C GLU A 37 -14.36 6.33 -0.40
N CYS A 38 -14.88 6.65 0.78
CA CYS A 38 -16.21 7.22 0.94
C CYS A 38 -16.40 7.84 2.33
N SER A 39 -17.47 8.63 2.50
CA SER A 39 -18.00 9.05 3.81
C SER A 39 -19.52 9.11 3.78
N ASP A 40 -20.20 8.60 4.81
CA ASP A 40 -21.66 8.78 4.97
C ASP A 40 -22.04 10.11 5.66
N LYS A 41 -21.05 10.95 5.98
CA LYS A 41 -21.28 12.26 6.60
C LYS A 41 -21.79 13.26 5.54
N PRO A 42 -23.02 13.80 5.66
CA PRO A 42 -23.65 14.64 4.63
C PRO A 42 -22.87 15.89 4.24
N ASP A 43 -22.08 16.43 5.17
CA ASP A 43 -21.27 17.65 4.97
C ASP A 43 -19.80 17.35 4.62
N SER A 44 -19.46 16.08 4.31
CA SER A 44 -18.13 15.72 3.82
C SER A 44 -17.88 16.34 2.44
N SER A 45 -16.87 17.19 2.32
CA SER A 45 -16.54 17.86 1.05
C SER A 45 -15.96 16.93 -0.02
N GLU A 46 -15.51 15.74 0.36
CA GLU A 46 -14.90 14.76 -0.54
C GLU A 46 -15.56 13.40 -0.33
N HIS A 47 -16.03 12.81 -1.44
CA HIS A 47 -16.54 11.43 -1.54
C HIS A 47 -17.73 11.07 -0.63
N TYR A 48 -18.73 11.96 -0.48
CA TYR A 48 -20.00 11.60 0.17
C TYR A 48 -20.70 10.44 -0.57
N ASP A 49 -21.04 9.39 0.18
CA ASP A 49 -21.83 8.25 -0.26
C ASP A 49 -22.72 7.79 0.90
N ALA A 50 -24.04 7.84 0.72
CA ALA A 50 -25.02 7.46 1.74
C ALA A 50 -24.91 5.98 2.15
N ASP A 51 -24.33 5.13 1.30
CA ASP A 51 -24.14 3.71 1.55
C ASP A 51 -22.76 3.40 2.15
N CYS A 52 -21.91 4.39 2.45
CA CYS A 52 -20.54 4.17 2.94
C CYS A 52 -20.47 3.35 4.25
N ALA A 53 -21.48 3.53 5.11
CA ALA A 53 -21.61 2.79 6.37
C ALA A 53 -22.15 1.37 6.20
N THR A 54 -22.47 0.91 4.99
CA THR A 54 -22.83 -0.50 4.77
C THR A 54 -21.64 -1.41 5.09
N TYR A 55 -21.91 -2.56 5.72
CA TYR A 55 -20.87 -3.47 6.18
C TYR A 55 -20.07 -4.05 5.02
N ASP A 56 -20.76 -4.47 3.96
CA ASP A 56 -20.25 -5.03 2.73
C ASP A 56 -20.09 -3.98 1.61
N TYR A 57 -19.73 -2.75 1.99
CA TYR A 57 -19.54 -1.64 1.05
C TYR A 57 -18.64 -2.05 -0.12
N ALA A 58 -19.14 -1.83 -1.33
CA ALA A 58 -18.49 -2.22 -2.58
C ALA A 58 -18.50 -1.08 -3.62
N GLY A 59 -18.62 0.17 -3.15
CA GLY A 59 -18.75 1.35 -4.00
C GLY A 59 -17.41 1.88 -4.52
N HIS A 60 -17.17 3.16 -4.27
CA HIS A 60 -16.01 3.90 -4.77
C HIS A 60 -14.69 3.39 -4.17
N ASN A 61 -13.70 3.18 -5.03
CA ASN A 61 -12.36 2.78 -4.64
C ASN A 61 -11.28 3.69 -5.23
N ARG A 62 -10.11 3.62 -4.61
CA ARG A 62 -8.90 4.35 -5.01
C ARG A 62 -7.68 3.45 -4.82
N THR A 63 -6.80 3.47 -5.81
CA THR A 63 -5.54 2.70 -5.80
C THR A 63 -4.36 3.64 -5.68
N LEU A 64 -3.50 3.44 -4.67
CA LEU A 64 -2.30 4.24 -4.46
C LEU A 64 -1.07 3.38 -4.08
N PRO A 65 0.16 3.80 -4.44
CA PRO A 65 1.38 3.07 -4.10
C PRO A 65 1.70 3.14 -2.60
N GLY A 66 1.95 1.99 -1.97
CA GLY A 66 2.54 1.92 -0.62
C GLY A 66 1.64 2.36 0.54
N ASP A 67 0.35 2.53 0.30
CA ASP A 67 -0.56 3.03 1.34
C ASP A 67 -1.24 1.91 2.16
N THR A 68 -1.94 2.31 3.21
CA THR A 68 -2.74 1.45 4.08
C THR A 68 -4.21 1.85 3.96
N CYS A 69 -5.14 0.91 3.92
CA CYS A 69 -6.57 1.24 3.98
C CYS A 69 -6.97 1.56 5.42
N TYR A 70 -7.97 2.43 5.58
CA TYR A 70 -8.57 2.71 6.87
C TYR A 70 -10.10 2.66 6.83
N ILE A 71 -10.67 2.39 8.01
CA ILE A 71 -12.05 2.70 8.38
C ILE A 71 -11.95 3.64 9.58
N VAL A 72 -12.73 4.72 9.57
CA VAL A 72 -12.94 5.57 10.75
C VAL A 72 -14.41 5.58 11.09
N ILE A 73 -14.70 5.33 12.36
CA ILE A 73 -16.03 5.42 12.94
C ILE A 73 -16.04 6.65 13.84
N TYR A 74 -16.88 7.62 13.52
CA TYR A 74 -17.11 8.80 14.34
C TYR A 74 -18.27 8.52 15.29
N ASP A 75 -18.07 8.69 16.59
CA ASP A 75 -19.12 8.62 17.60
C ASP A 75 -19.07 9.87 18.48
N PHE A 76 -20.02 10.78 18.26
CA PHE A 76 -20.12 12.04 19.00
C PHE A 76 -20.94 11.92 20.29
N GLY A 77 -21.28 10.71 20.73
CA GLY A 77 -22.05 10.45 21.96
C GLY A 77 -23.52 10.92 21.90
N ASN A 78 -24.00 11.37 20.74
CA ASN A 78 -25.34 11.88 20.50
C ASN A 78 -26.21 10.92 19.66
N ASN A 79 -25.84 9.63 19.60
CA ASN A 79 -26.41 8.58 18.74
C ASN A 79 -26.25 8.84 17.24
N VAL A 80 -25.39 9.76 16.84
CA VAL A 80 -25.04 9.95 15.43
C VAL A 80 -23.67 9.37 15.21
N THR A 81 -23.64 8.26 14.47
CA THR A 81 -22.42 7.58 14.05
C THR A 81 -22.23 7.79 12.56
N TYR A 82 -21.03 8.18 12.17
CA TYR A 82 -20.64 8.28 10.76
C TYR A 82 -19.48 7.32 10.49
N VAL A 83 -19.43 6.78 9.29
CA VAL A 83 -18.34 5.93 8.80
C VAL A 83 -17.69 6.61 7.60
N SER A 84 -16.37 6.73 7.65
CA SER A 84 -15.57 7.02 6.46
C SER A 84 -14.58 5.90 6.21
N ARG A 85 -14.34 5.63 4.93
CA ARG A 85 -13.37 4.65 4.44
C ARG A 85 -12.38 5.39 3.55
N GLY A 86 -11.12 4.99 3.55
CA GLY A 86 -10.16 5.61 2.64
C GLY A 86 -8.77 5.02 2.67
N VAL A 87 -7.84 5.78 2.09
CA VAL A 87 -6.41 5.49 2.04
C VAL A 87 -5.68 6.39 3.03
N TYR A 88 -4.84 5.82 3.89
CA TYR A 88 -4.01 6.54 4.84
C TYR A 88 -2.62 6.75 4.23
N GLY A 89 -2.17 8.00 4.12
CA GLY A 89 -0.92 8.38 3.46
C GLY A 89 0.35 8.08 4.26
N SER A 90 0.30 7.10 5.15
CA SER A 90 1.44 6.63 5.95
C SER A 90 1.25 5.15 6.24
N GLU A 91 2.35 4.41 6.34
CA GLU A 91 2.28 2.98 6.64
C GLU A 91 1.74 2.74 8.06
N ARG A 92 0.79 1.79 8.18
CA ARG A 92 0.28 1.22 9.44
C ARG A 92 0.33 -0.30 9.38
N ASP A 93 0.36 -0.99 10.50
CA ASP A 93 0.32 -2.45 10.50
C ASP A 93 -1.11 -3.00 10.39
N GLU A 94 -1.22 -4.25 9.93
CA GLU A 94 -2.49 -4.93 9.78
C GLU A 94 -3.15 -5.10 11.15
N GLY A 95 -4.36 -4.58 11.31
CA GLY A 95 -5.09 -4.62 12.57
C GLY A 95 -4.68 -3.55 13.58
N ASP A 96 -3.83 -2.59 13.21
CA ASP A 96 -3.57 -1.41 14.05
C ASP A 96 -4.87 -0.62 14.28
N CYS A 97 -4.96 -0.01 15.46
CA CYS A 97 -6.10 0.80 15.87
C CYS A 97 -5.65 2.10 16.55
N ASP A 98 -6.26 3.23 16.20
CA ASP A 98 -6.13 4.48 16.96
C ASP A 98 -7.48 4.86 17.58
N ASN A 99 -7.52 4.95 18.90
CA ASN A 99 -8.72 5.31 19.66
C ASN A 99 -8.62 6.76 20.15
N PHE A 100 -9.58 7.59 19.74
CA PHE A 100 -9.75 8.97 20.18
C PHE A 100 -11.13 9.15 20.85
N PRO A 101 -11.36 10.22 21.61
CA PRO A 101 -12.62 10.41 22.34
C PRO A 101 -13.91 10.40 21.48
N GLU A 102 -13.82 10.76 20.19
CA GLU A 102 -14.99 10.90 19.29
C GLU A 102 -14.84 10.08 18.00
N GLN A 103 -13.76 9.31 17.88
CA GLN A 103 -13.48 8.58 16.66
C GLN A 103 -12.54 7.40 16.92
N MET A 104 -12.75 6.32 16.17
CA MET A 104 -11.90 5.13 16.18
C MET A 104 -11.44 4.85 14.76
N TYR A 105 -10.13 4.67 14.57
CA TYR A 105 -9.55 4.22 13.31
C TYR A 105 -9.13 2.77 13.43
N CYS A 106 -9.36 2.00 12.36
CA CYS A 106 -8.69 0.72 12.16
C CYS A 106 -8.06 0.63 10.78
N TYR A 107 -6.96 -0.12 10.69
CA TYR A 107 -6.07 -0.16 9.54
C TYR A 107 -5.88 -1.59 9.00
N CYS A 108 -5.72 -1.71 7.69
CA CYS A 108 -5.46 -2.99 7.02
C CYS A 108 -4.68 -2.81 5.70
N LYS A 109 -3.96 -3.84 5.27
CA LYS A 109 -2.91 -3.81 4.22
C LYS A 109 -3.24 -4.66 2.99
N THR A 110 -4.44 -5.21 2.89
CA THR A 110 -4.86 -6.01 1.72
C THR A 110 -5.84 -5.24 0.82
N ASP A 111 -5.90 -5.61 -0.47
CA ASP A 111 -6.80 -4.93 -1.40
C ASP A 111 -8.25 -5.02 -0.93
N SER A 112 -8.90 -3.86 -0.86
CA SER A 112 -10.30 -3.67 -0.47
C SER A 112 -10.60 -4.21 0.93
N CYS A 113 -9.61 -4.27 1.81
CA CYS A 113 -9.75 -4.80 3.17
C CYS A 113 -10.58 -3.94 4.10
N ASN A 114 -10.76 -2.66 3.76
CA ASN A 114 -11.61 -1.74 4.51
C ASN A 114 -13.09 -1.91 4.13
N THR A 115 -13.56 -3.15 4.10
CA THR A 115 -14.96 -3.61 3.97
C THR A 115 -15.14 -4.88 4.79
N GLY A 116 -16.37 -5.27 5.12
CA GLY A 116 -16.64 -6.44 5.94
C GLY A 116 -16.11 -6.32 7.37
N SER A 117 -16.01 -5.09 7.89
CA SER A 117 -15.62 -4.78 9.25
C SER A 117 -16.14 -3.41 9.67
N TYR A 118 -16.43 -3.28 10.96
CA TYR A 118 -16.63 -2.04 11.70
C TYR A 118 -15.58 -1.87 12.81
N CYS A 119 -14.34 -2.26 12.53
CA CYS A 119 -13.23 -2.20 13.48
C CYS A 119 -13.46 -3.07 14.74
N GLU A 120 -14.17 -4.19 14.63
CA GLU A 120 -14.46 -5.12 15.74
C GLU A 120 -13.18 -5.69 16.39
N GLN A 121 -12.04 -5.65 15.69
CA GLN A 121 -10.73 -6.02 16.21
C GLN A 121 -10.15 -5.02 17.22
N CYS A 122 -10.73 -3.82 17.33
CA CYS A 122 -10.25 -2.72 18.17
C CYS A 122 -10.97 -2.62 19.54
N GLU A 123 -11.94 -3.49 19.81
CA GLU A 123 -12.73 -3.57 21.06
C GLU A 123 -12.12 -4.52 22.12
#